data_AF-A0A2N6F4Q7-F1
#
_entry.id   AF-A0A2N6F4Q7-F1
#
_cell.length_a   1.000
_cell.length_b   1.000
_cell.length_c   1.000
_cell.angle_alpha   90.00
_cell.angle_beta   90.00
_cell.angle_gamma   90.00
#
_symmetry.space_group_name_H-M   'P 1'
#
loop_
_entity.id
_entity.type
_entity.pdbx_description
1 polymer ?
#
loop_
_entity_poly.entity_id
_entity_poly.type
_entity_poly.pdbx_seq_one_letter_code
_entity_poly.pdbx_strand_id
1 'polypeptide(L)'
;MNLLRAMAIMLTQLPLLYYELGRRDLLGGFNQTDHGLGLLVGLFVVVPIGNFIWLVSETVRSFRKTRKPGLNRAMALPFVALLMLFESLAIDLYLLSQARM
;
A
#
# COMPACT_ATOMS: atom_id res chain seq x y z
N MET A 1 -1.46 7.58 -14.51
CA MET A 1 -1.23 8.09 -13.14
C MET A 1 -2.44 7.89 -12.23
N ASN A 2 -3.65 8.30 -12.65
CA ASN A 2 -4.86 8.10 -11.83
C ASN A 2 -5.14 6.63 -11.56
N LEU A 3 -4.90 5.75 -12.55
CA LEU A 3 -4.99 4.30 -12.38
C LEU A 3 -3.99 3.77 -11.35
N LEU A 4 -2.68 4.09 -11.50
CA LEU A 4 -1.64 3.69 -10.54
C LEU A 4 -1.97 4.14 -9.12
N ARG A 5 -2.47 5.37 -8.97
CA ARG A 5 -2.91 5.92 -7.68
C ARG A 5 -4.09 5.16 -7.10
N ALA A 6 -5.14 4.95 -7.89
CA ALA A 6 -6.32 4.21 -7.44
C ALA A 6 -5.94 2.78 -7.04
N MET A 7 -5.09 2.12 -7.83
CA MET A 7 -4.57 0.80 -7.51
C MET A 7 -3.77 0.80 -6.21
N ALA A 8 -2.82 1.73 -6.03
CA ALA A 8 -2.00 1.80 -4.82
C ALA A 8 -2.83 2.02 -3.55
N ILE A 9 -3.80 2.94 -3.61
CA ILE A 9 -4.73 3.19 -2.50
C ILE A 9 -5.54 1.94 -2.18
N MET A 10 -6.15 1.31 -3.18
CA MET A 10 -6.96 0.10 -2.97
C MET A 10 -6.13 -1.08 -2.45
N LEU A 11 -4.93 -1.28 -3.02
CA LEU A 11 -3.99 -2.33 -2.61
C LEU A 11 -3.56 -2.17 -1.16
N THR A 12 -3.37 -0.93 -0.67
CA THR A 12 -2.99 -0.65 0.73
C THR A 12 -4.02 -1.17 1.73
N GLN A 13 -5.29 -1.20 1.35
CA GLN A 13 -6.38 -1.65 2.23
C GLN A 13 -6.58 -3.17 2.21
N LEU A 14 -6.05 -3.89 1.21
CA LEU A 14 -6.26 -5.34 1.07
C LEU A 14 -5.69 -6.19 2.21
N PRO A 15 -4.47 -5.95 2.73
CA PRO A 15 -3.94 -6.74 3.84
C PRO A 15 -4.84 -6.64 5.09
N LEU A 16 -5.31 -5.43 5.39
CA LEU A 16 -6.19 -5.18 6.53
C LEU A 16 -7.55 -5.88 6.36
N LEU A 17 -8.16 -5.76 5.17
CA LEU A 17 -9.41 -6.44 4.85
C LEU A 17 -9.26 -7.96 4.94
N TYR A 18 -8.19 -8.51 4.36
CA TYR A 18 -7.90 -9.94 4.41
C TYR A 18 -7.78 -10.43 5.85
N TYR A 19 -7.04 -9.70 6.69
CA TYR A 19 -6.89 -10.03 8.10
C TYR A 19 -8.21 -10.00 8.87
N GLU A 20 -9.01 -8.92 8.73
CA GLU A 20 -10.30 -8.80 9.42
C GLU A 20 -11.32 -9.86 8.95
N LEU A 21 -11.35 -10.18 7.65
CA LEU A 21 -12.21 -11.24 7.12
C LEU A 21 -11.78 -12.61 7.65
N GLY A 22 -10.47 -12.89 7.72
CA GLY A 22 -9.95 -14.13 8.28
C GLY A 22 -10.22 -14.26 9.78
N ARG A 23 -10.11 -13.16 10.53
CA ARG A 23 -10.40 -13.11 11.96
C ARG A 23 -11.88 -13.38 12.28
N ARG A 24 -12.80 -13.00 11.39
CA ARG A 24 -14.25 -13.22 11.54
C ARG A 24 -14.74 -14.52 10.91
N ASP A 25 -13.82 -15.38 10.45
CA ASP A 25 -14.11 -16.61 9.72
C ASP A 25 -14.97 -16.41 8.45
N LEU A 26 -14.90 -15.20 7.86
CA LEU A 26 -15.63 -14.87 6.63
C LEU A 26 -14.89 -15.36 5.36
N LEU A 27 -13.70 -15.92 5.54
CA LEU A 27 -12.89 -16.53 4.46
C LEU A 27 -13.07 -18.05 4.37
N GLY A 28 -13.94 -18.65 5.20
CA GLY A 28 -14.21 -20.10 5.19
C GLY A 28 -12.94 -20.94 5.39
N GLY A 29 -12.07 -20.53 6.32
CA GLY A 29 -10.78 -21.18 6.58
C GLY A 29 -9.69 -20.98 5.52
N PHE A 30 -9.91 -20.20 4.45
CA PHE A 30 -8.90 -19.96 3.40
C PHE A 30 -7.59 -19.39 3.96
N ASN A 31 -7.67 -18.53 4.99
CA ASN A 31 -6.52 -17.98 5.70
C ASN A 31 -5.65 -19.01 6.44
N GLN A 32 -6.15 -20.23 6.66
CA GLN A 32 -5.41 -21.33 7.27
C GLN A 32 -4.70 -22.21 6.25
N THR A 33 -4.92 -21.98 4.95
CA THR A 33 -4.27 -22.74 3.88
C THR A 33 -2.92 -22.14 3.49
N ASP A 34 -2.02 -22.96 2.95
CA ASP A 34 -0.73 -22.50 2.41
C ASP A 34 -0.90 -21.40 1.35
N HIS A 35 -1.96 -21.49 0.53
CA HIS A 35 -2.30 -20.48 -0.47
C HIS A 35 -2.74 -19.16 0.16
N GLY A 36 -3.55 -19.21 1.23
CA GLY A 36 -3.98 -18.01 1.95
C GLY A 36 -2.83 -17.31 2.66
N LEU A 37 -1.91 -18.08 3.27
CA LEU A 37 -0.69 -17.55 3.84
C LEU A 37 0.21 -16.95 2.74
N GLY A 38 0.37 -17.65 1.61
CA GLY A 38 1.12 -17.17 0.45
C GLY A 38 0.57 -15.84 -0.10
N LEU A 39 -0.76 -15.69 -0.15
CA LEU A 39 -1.40 -14.44 -0.56
C LEU A 39 -1.06 -13.29 0.41
N LEU A 40 -1.17 -13.53 1.72
CA LEU A 40 -0.86 -12.52 2.73
C LEU A 40 0.61 -12.07 2.67
N VAL A 41 1.54 -13.02 2.55
CA VAL A 41 2.97 -12.73 2.38
C VAL A 41 3.22 -11.97 1.07
N GLY A 42 2.55 -12.36 0.00
CA GLY A 42 2.60 -11.64 -1.27
C GLY A 42 2.14 -10.19 -1.14
N LEU A 43 1.05 -9.95 -0.40
CA LEU A 43 0.54 -8.61 -0.13
C LEU A 43 1.52 -7.75 0.70
N PHE A 44 2.19 -8.33 1.71
CA PHE A 44 3.25 -7.64 2.47
C PHE A 44 4.42 -7.14 1.62
N VAL A 45 4.65 -7.76 0.46
CA VAL A 45 5.75 -7.35 -0.43
C VAL A 45 5.23 -6.43 -1.52
N VAL A 46 4.13 -6.81 -2.18
CA VAL A 46 3.60 -6.10 -3.34
C VAL A 46 3.06 -4.73 -2.97
N VAL A 47 2.40 -4.59 -1.82
CA VAL A 47 1.76 -3.33 -1.41
C VAL A 47 2.81 -2.23 -1.13
N PRO A 48 3.84 -2.43 -0.27
CA PRO A 48 4.87 -1.42 -0.06
C PRO A 48 5.65 -1.09 -1.34
N ILE A 49 5.96 -2.10 -2.17
CA ILE A 49 6.63 -1.88 -3.46
C ILE A 49 5.78 -1.01 -4.38
N GLY A 50 4.48 -1.28 -4.50
CA GLY A 50 3.55 -0.49 -5.30
C GLY A 50 3.48 0.97 -4.84
N ASN A 51 3.37 1.19 -3.53
CA ASN A 51 3.39 2.53 -2.94
C ASN A 51 4.72 3.25 -3.16
N PHE A 52 5.84 2.54 -3.06
CA PHE A 52 7.17 3.08 -3.33
C PHE A 52 7.35 3.50 -4.81
N ILE A 53 6.92 2.65 -5.76
CA ILE A 53 6.94 2.98 -7.19
C ILE A 53 6.10 4.23 -7.47
N TRP A 54 4.93 4.33 -6.84
CA TRP A 54 4.08 5.52 -6.97
C TRP A 54 4.76 6.77 -6.39
N LEU A 55 5.37 6.68 -5.20
CA LEU A 55 6.13 7.76 -4.58
C LEU A 55 7.27 8.26 -5.48
N VAL A 56 8.08 7.35 -6.01
CA VAL A 56 9.18 7.68 -6.93
C VAL A 56 8.63 8.37 -8.18
N SER A 57 7.54 7.85 -8.74
CA SER A 57 6.90 8.41 -9.95
C SER A 57 6.40 9.85 -9.74
N GLU A 58 5.74 10.12 -8.61
CA GLU A 58 5.27 11.48 -8.28
C GLU A 58 6.43 12.41 -7.94
N THR A 59 7.47 11.90 -7.27
CA THR A 59 8.67 12.66 -6.92
C THR A 59 9.41 13.11 -8.17
N VAL A 60 9.73 12.19 -9.08
CA VAL A 60 10.37 12.50 -10.37
C VAL A 60 9.55 13.51 -11.17
N ARG A 61 8.22 13.37 -11.18
CA ARG A 61 7.35 14.32 -11.87
C ARG A 61 7.33 15.69 -11.20
N SER A 62 7.31 15.75 -9.88
CA SER A 62 7.37 17.00 -9.13
C SER A 62 8.66 17.76 -9.45
N PHE A 63 9.81 17.07 -9.41
CA PHE A 63 11.11 17.64 -9.79
C PHE A 63 11.15 18.14 -11.24
N ARG A 64 10.52 17.42 -12.19
CA ARG A 64 10.41 17.89 -13.58
C ARG A 64 9.52 19.11 -13.73
N LYS A 65 8.48 19.25 -12.90
CA LYS A 65 7.53 20.37 -12.93
C LYS A 65 8.02 21.59 -12.19
N THR A 66 8.78 21.47 -11.11
CA THR A 66 9.39 22.61 -10.41
C THR A 66 10.42 23.34 -11.26
N ARG A 67 10.96 22.70 -12.31
CA ARG A 67 11.74 23.38 -13.37
C ARG A 67 10.90 24.27 -14.29
N LYS A 68 9.56 24.25 -14.20
CA LYS A 68 8.65 25.14 -14.93
C LYS A 68 7.91 26.05 -13.93
N PRO A 69 8.16 27.37 -13.93
CA PRO A 69 7.54 28.27 -12.96
C PRO A 69 6.02 28.31 -13.17
N GLY A 70 5.24 28.12 -12.10
CA GLY A 70 3.80 28.41 -12.10
C GLY A 70 2.82 27.38 -11.49
N LEU A 71 3.26 26.24 -10.96
CA LEU A 71 2.30 25.21 -10.48
C LEU A 71 2.57 24.67 -9.06
N ASN A 72 2.06 25.39 -8.05
CA ASN A 72 2.09 25.00 -6.62
C ASN A 72 1.35 23.67 -6.31
N ARG A 73 0.55 23.12 -7.23
CA ARG A 73 -0.12 21.81 -7.05
C ARG A 73 0.82 20.60 -7.17
N ALA A 74 2.08 20.78 -7.57
CA ALA A 74 3.01 19.68 -7.79
C ALA A 74 3.50 19.01 -6.48
N MET A 75 3.53 19.73 -5.36
CA MET A 75 4.11 19.22 -4.09
C MET A 75 3.15 18.39 -3.23
N ALA A 76 1.83 18.54 -3.37
CA ALA A 76 0.88 17.77 -2.53
C ALA A 76 0.82 16.27 -2.89
N LEU A 77 1.10 15.92 -4.15
CA LEU A 77 0.96 14.57 -4.67
C LEU A 77 2.01 13.55 -4.15
N PRO A 78 3.32 13.88 -4.07
CA PRO A 78 4.29 12.98 -3.45
C PRO A 78 4.03 12.77 -1.96
N PHE A 79 3.47 13.76 -1.26
CA PHE A 79 3.12 13.63 0.16
C PHE A 79 2.05 12.55 0.39
N VAL A 80 1.02 12.48 -0.47
CA VAL A 80 -0.01 11.41 -0.37
C VAL A 80 0.59 10.03 -0.60
N ALA A 81 1.47 9.89 -1.60
CA ALA A 81 2.15 8.61 -1.86
C ALA A 81 3.05 8.20 -0.69
N LEU A 82 3.68 9.17 -0.02
CA LEU A 82 4.49 8.94 1.18
C LEU A 82 3.63 8.45 2.35
N LEU A 83 2.48 9.08 2.59
CA LEU A 83 1.53 8.64 3.62
C LEU A 83 1.07 7.20 3.38
N MET A 84 0.72 6.87 2.14
CA MET A 84 0.28 5.51 1.77
C MET A 84 1.38 4.48 1.95
N LEU A 85 2.64 4.83 1.65
CA LEU A 85 3.78 3.97 1.93
C LEU A 85 3.93 3.71 3.44
N PHE A 86 3.89 4.75 4.26
CA PHE A 86 3.94 4.60 5.72
C PHE A 86 2.76 3.80 6.26
N GLU A 87 1.55 4.02 5.74
CA GLU A 87 0.37 3.26 6.10
C GLU A 87 0.54 1.77 5.77
N SER A 88 1.02 1.42 4.58
CA SER A 88 1.31 0.02 4.23
C SER A 88 2.32 -0.62 5.16
N LEU A 89 3.43 0.06 5.46
CA LEU A 89 4.43 -0.46 6.40
C LEU A 89 3.88 -0.60 7.83
N ALA A 90 3.03 0.33 8.26
CA ALA A 90 2.38 0.27 9.57
C ALA A 90 1.41 -0.90 9.68
N ILE A 91 0.62 -1.16 8.62
CA ILE A 91 -0.25 -2.34 8.53
C ILE A 91 0.59 -3.62 8.59
N ASP A 92 1.69 -3.69 7.85
CA ASP A 92 2.57 -4.84 7.85
C ASP A 92 3.15 -5.13 9.24
N LEU A 93 3.67 -4.10 9.91
CA LEU A 93 4.20 -4.18 11.27
C LEU A 93 3.11 -4.57 12.28
N TYR A 94 1.90 -4.02 12.15
CA TYR A 94 0.77 -4.36 13.00
C TYR A 94 0.42 -5.85 12.85
N LEU A 95 0.28 -6.34 11.62
CA LEU A 95 -0.06 -7.73 11.36
C LEU A 95 1.05 -8.69 11.83
N LEU A 96 2.32 -8.34 11.63
CA LEU A 96 3.46 -9.10 12.17
C LEU A 96 3.47 -9.13 13.70
N SER A 97 3.06 -8.04 14.36
CA SER A 97 2.95 -8.00 15.82
C SER A 97 1.85 -8.94 16.35
N GLN A 98 0.73 -9.05 15.63
CA GLN A 98 -0.38 -9.94 15.97
C GLN A 98 -0.04 -11.41 15.70
N ALA A 99 0.75 -11.71 14.66
CA ALA A 99 1.16 -13.06 14.33
C ALA A 99 2.17 -13.68 15.33
N ARG A 100 2.78 -12.87 16.20
CA ARG A 100 3.69 -13.32 17.27
C ARG A 100 2.99 -13.63 18.60
N MET A 101 1.72 -13.28 18.75
CA MET A 101 0.89 -13.65 19.90
C MET A 101 0.20 -15.00 19.65
#